data_AF-A0A7G2DZE5-F1
#
_entry.id   AF-A0A7G2DZE5-F1
#
_cell.length_a   1.000
_cell.length_b   1.000
_cell.length_c   1.000
_cell.angle_alpha   90.00
_cell.angle_beta   90.00
_cell.angle_gamma   90.00
#
_symmetry.space_group_name_H-M   'P 1'
#
loop_
_entity.id
_entity.type
_entity.pdbx_description
1 polymer ?
#
loop_
_entity_poly.entity_id
_entity_poly.type
_entity_poly.pdbx_seq_one_letter_code
_entity_poly.pdbx_strand_id
1 'polypeptide(L)'
;MFTRWPPVTPPVYPPKFNRSLVAVRGTVYCKSCKYAAFNTLLGAKPIEGATVKLVCKSKKNITAETTTDKNGYFLLLAPKTVTNFGFRGCRVYLVKSKDYKCSKVSKLFGGDVGAELKPEKKLGKSTVVVNKLVYGLFNVGPFAFNPPCPK
;
A
#
# COMPACT_ATOMS: atom_id res chain seq x y z
N MET A 1 -23.22 -1.42 59.92
CA MET A 1 -23.34 -0.98 58.52
C MET A 1 -22.21 -1.63 57.71
N PHE A 2 -22.52 -2.59 56.83
CA PHE A 2 -21.52 -3.18 55.93
C PHE A 2 -21.53 -2.40 54.61
N THR A 3 -20.47 -1.65 54.36
CA THR A 3 -20.27 -0.93 53.09
C THR A 3 -19.96 -1.95 51.99
N ARG A 4 -20.93 -2.17 51.10
CA ARG A 4 -20.75 -2.97 49.89
C ARG A 4 -19.83 -2.20 48.94
N TRP A 5 -18.62 -2.69 48.74
CA TRP A 5 -17.74 -2.17 47.69
C TRP A 5 -18.31 -2.51 46.32
N PRO A 6 -18.27 -1.58 45.35
CA PRO A 6 -18.71 -1.87 43.99
C PRO A 6 -17.80 -2.95 43.37
N PRO A 7 -18.35 -3.86 42.55
CA PRO A 7 -17.58 -4.90 41.90
C PRO A 7 -16.49 -4.28 41.02
N VAL A 8 -15.23 -4.63 41.29
CA VAL A 8 -14.10 -4.25 40.46
C VAL A 8 -14.28 -4.90 39.09
N THR A 9 -14.52 -4.09 38.07
CA THR A 9 -14.56 -4.60 36.68
C THR A 9 -13.18 -5.09 36.28
N PRO A 10 -13.05 -6.30 35.69
CA PRO A 10 -11.76 -6.80 35.24
C PRO A 10 -11.14 -5.85 34.21
N PRO A 11 -9.81 -5.72 34.19
CA PRO A 11 -9.14 -4.90 33.19
C PRO A 11 -9.50 -5.42 31.79
N VAL A 12 -10.07 -4.54 30.96
CA VAL A 12 -10.32 -4.83 29.55
C VAL A 12 -8.95 -4.97 28.87
N TYR A 13 -8.52 -6.21 28.65
CA TYR A 13 -7.30 -6.47 27.90
C TYR A 13 -7.46 -5.85 26.50
N PRO A 14 -6.47 -5.07 26.01
CA PRO A 14 -6.51 -4.58 24.64
C PRO A 14 -6.65 -5.79 23.70
N PRO A 15 -7.45 -5.69 22.64
CA PRO A 15 -7.66 -6.80 21.72
C PRO A 15 -6.30 -7.31 21.24
N LYS A 16 -6.04 -8.62 21.44
CA LYS A 16 -4.83 -9.27 20.91
C LYS A 16 -4.79 -8.97 19.42
N PHE A 17 -3.84 -8.15 18.98
CA PHE A 17 -3.59 -7.95 17.56
C PHE A 17 -3.10 -9.29 17.00
N ASN A 18 -4.02 -10.08 16.45
CA ASN A 18 -3.66 -11.33 15.82
C ASN A 18 -2.67 -11.04 14.69
N ARG A 19 -1.60 -11.83 14.64
CA ARG A 19 -0.56 -11.71 13.62
C ARG A 19 -1.18 -12.01 12.27
N SER A 20 -1.30 -10.99 11.42
CA SER A 20 -1.83 -11.14 10.06
C SER A 20 -0.72 -10.97 9.04
N LEU A 21 -0.89 -11.60 7.88
CA LEU A 21 -0.08 -11.31 6.70
C LEU A 21 -0.38 -9.89 6.19
N VAL A 22 0.45 -9.38 5.29
CA VAL A 22 0.33 -8.02 4.74
C VAL A 22 -0.06 -8.10 3.27
N ALA A 23 -1.19 -7.48 2.90
CA ALA A 23 -1.56 -7.21 1.53
C ALA A 23 -1.59 -5.69 1.33
N VAL A 24 -0.99 -5.23 0.24
CA VAL A 24 -0.91 -3.82 -0.10
C VAL A 24 -1.68 -3.56 -1.37
N ARG A 25 -2.60 -2.59 -1.33
CA ARG A 25 -3.32 -2.14 -2.52
C ARG A 25 -3.02 -0.69 -2.84
N GLY A 26 -3.13 -0.37 -4.11
CA GLY A 26 -2.96 0.98 -4.62
C GLY A 26 -3.37 1.07 -6.07
N THR A 27 -3.19 2.25 -6.65
CA THR A 27 -3.43 2.51 -8.07
C THR A 27 -2.23 3.25 -8.67
N VAL A 28 -2.02 3.09 -9.97
CA VAL A 28 -0.93 3.72 -10.73
C VAL A 28 -1.50 4.38 -11.97
N TYR A 29 -1.10 5.64 -12.19
CA TYR A 29 -1.57 6.45 -13.31
C TYR A 29 -0.42 7.02 -14.14
N CYS A 30 -0.73 7.36 -15.38
CA CYS A 30 0.06 8.26 -16.21
C CYS A 30 -0.48 9.67 -16.06
N LYS A 31 0.34 10.62 -15.60
CA LYS A 31 -0.07 12.03 -15.54
C LYS A 31 -0.32 12.59 -16.93
N SER A 32 -1.18 13.60 -17.02
CA SER A 32 -1.33 14.38 -18.25
C SER A 32 -0.25 15.45 -18.36
N CYS A 33 0.23 15.71 -19.58
CA CYS A 33 1.19 16.79 -19.84
C CYS A 33 0.66 18.17 -19.50
N LYS A 34 -0.66 18.38 -19.62
CA LYS A 34 -1.32 19.64 -19.24
C LYS A 34 -1.05 20.04 -17.78
N TYR A 35 -0.83 19.06 -16.91
CA TYR A 35 -0.61 19.26 -15.47
C TYR A 35 0.70 18.62 -14.99
N ALA A 36 1.68 18.45 -15.87
CA ALA A 36 2.94 17.75 -15.54
C ALA A 36 3.68 18.39 -14.36
N ALA A 37 3.67 19.73 -14.28
CA ALA A 37 4.31 20.50 -13.21
C ALA A 37 3.62 20.37 -11.85
N PHE A 38 2.34 19.97 -11.80
CA PHE A 38 1.55 19.93 -10.57
C PHE A 38 1.48 18.52 -10.01
N ASN A 39 1.38 18.41 -8.69
CA ASN A 39 1.19 17.13 -7.98
C ASN A 39 -0.29 16.70 -8.03
N THR A 40 -0.81 16.50 -9.25
CA THR A 40 -2.22 16.15 -9.49
C THR A 40 -2.37 14.95 -10.42
N LEU A 41 -3.52 14.30 -10.30
CA LEU A 41 -4.00 13.22 -11.17
C LEU A 41 -5.11 13.70 -12.12
N LEU A 42 -5.33 15.01 -12.26
CA LEU A 42 -6.29 15.54 -13.22
C LEU A 42 -5.90 15.17 -14.65
N GLY A 43 -6.84 14.56 -15.37
CA GLY A 43 -6.61 14.04 -16.73
C GLY A 43 -5.62 12.87 -16.81
N ALA A 44 -5.24 12.29 -15.67
CA ALA A 44 -4.35 11.13 -15.63
C ALA A 44 -5.10 9.87 -16.10
N LYS A 45 -4.38 8.96 -16.77
CA LYS A 45 -4.93 7.69 -17.27
C LYS A 45 -4.40 6.52 -16.46
N PRO A 46 -5.20 5.51 -16.13
CA PRO A 46 -4.67 4.30 -15.47
C PRO A 46 -3.63 3.63 -16.36
N ILE A 47 -2.61 3.02 -15.75
CA ILE A 47 -1.59 2.26 -16.47
C ILE A 47 -1.75 0.78 -16.15
N GLU A 48 -1.97 -0.02 -17.17
CA GLU A 48 -1.91 -1.47 -17.08
C GLU A 48 -0.46 -1.97 -17.13
N GLY A 49 -0.13 -2.97 -16.30
CA GLY A 49 1.17 -3.64 -16.35
C GLY A 49 2.33 -2.84 -15.77
N ALA A 50 2.09 -1.72 -15.08
CA ALA A 50 3.12 -1.06 -14.28
C ALA A 50 3.57 -1.97 -13.13
N THR A 51 4.89 -2.11 -12.97
CA THR A 51 5.54 -2.88 -11.91
C THR A 51 5.69 -2.05 -10.64
N VAL A 52 5.20 -2.59 -9.53
CA VAL A 52 5.36 -2.05 -8.19
C VAL A 52 6.09 -3.05 -7.30
N LYS A 53 6.95 -2.54 -6.41
CA LYS A 53 7.80 -3.35 -5.54
C LYS A 53 7.62 -2.98 -4.08
N LEU A 54 7.31 -3.97 -3.25
CA LEU A 54 7.40 -3.87 -1.80
C LEU A 54 8.84 -4.18 -1.38
N VAL A 55 9.40 -3.34 -0.51
CA VAL A 55 10.69 -3.59 0.15
C VAL A 55 10.51 -3.41 1.65
N CYS A 56 10.81 -4.46 2.42
CA CYS A 56 10.78 -4.45 3.86
C CYS A 56 12.20 -4.56 4.43
N LYS A 57 12.62 -3.51 5.15
CA LYS A 57 13.92 -3.48 5.83
C LYS A 57 13.95 -4.56 6.90
N SER A 58 14.86 -5.51 6.74
CA SER A 58 15.12 -6.62 7.66
C SER A 58 16.54 -7.14 7.42
N LYS A 59 17.03 -8.11 8.20
CA LYS A 59 18.39 -8.67 8.06
C LYS A 59 18.73 -9.17 6.64
N LYS A 60 17.73 -9.58 5.85
CA LYS A 60 17.90 -10.09 4.48
C LYS A 60 17.12 -9.29 3.42
N ASN A 61 16.61 -8.10 3.74
CA ASN A 61 15.78 -7.26 2.85
C ASN A 61 14.71 -8.04 2.06
N ILE A 62 13.52 -8.18 2.63
CA ILE A 62 12.43 -8.93 1.99
C ILE A 62 11.82 -8.07 0.89
N THR A 63 11.67 -8.64 -0.31
CA THR A 63 11.04 -7.94 -1.44
C THR A 63 9.94 -8.78 -2.08
N ALA A 64 8.97 -8.10 -2.69
CA ALA A 64 7.94 -8.71 -3.51
C ALA A 64 7.51 -7.72 -4.59
N GLU A 65 7.08 -8.22 -5.75
CA GLU A 65 6.70 -7.40 -6.90
C GLU A 65 5.34 -7.87 -7.42
N THR A 66 4.58 -6.93 -7.98
CA THR A 66 3.36 -7.25 -8.73
C THR A 66 3.18 -6.24 -9.86
N THR A 67 2.25 -6.53 -10.76
CA THR A 67 1.83 -5.63 -11.83
C THR A 67 0.41 -5.14 -11.62
N THR A 68 0.13 -3.98 -12.18
CA THR A 68 -1.22 -3.39 -12.21
C THR A 68 -2.11 -4.02 -13.28
N ASP A 69 -3.41 -4.00 -13.02
CA ASP A 69 -4.47 -4.40 -13.94
C ASP A 69 -4.87 -3.27 -14.92
N LYS A 70 -5.89 -3.52 -15.75
CA LYS A 70 -6.44 -2.58 -16.73
C LYS A 70 -6.90 -1.24 -16.14
N ASN A 71 -7.27 -1.21 -14.87
CA ASN A 71 -7.70 0.00 -14.16
C ASN A 71 -6.54 0.68 -13.44
N GLY A 72 -5.30 0.22 -13.65
CA GLY A 72 -4.12 0.68 -12.94
C GLY A 72 -4.11 0.24 -11.46
N TYR A 73 -5.01 -0.66 -11.06
CA TYR A 73 -5.08 -1.15 -9.69
C TYR A 73 -4.10 -2.30 -9.49
N PHE A 74 -3.54 -2.42 -8.29
CA PHE A 74 -2.75 -3.58 -7.91
C PHE A 74 -3.10 -4.05 -6.50
N LEU A 75 -2.96 -5.36 -6.31
CA LEU A 75 -2.95 -6.02 -5.00
C LEU A 75 -1.65 -6.81 -4.87
N LEU A 76 -0.73 -6.33 -4.04
CA LEU A 76 0.56 -6.95 -3.76
C LEU A 76 0.45 -7.75 -2.47
N LEU A 77 0.69 -9.06 -2.54
CA LEU A 77 0.77 -9.93 -1.37
C LEU A 77 2.21 -9.97 -0.89
N ALA A 78 2.46 -9.53 0.34
CA ALA A 78 3.79 -9.64 0.91
C ALA A 78 4.14 -11.13 1.14
N PRO A 79 5.44 -11.48 1.14
CA PRO A 79 5.87 -12.83 1.48
C PRO A 79 5.38 -13.21 2.88
N LYS A 80 5.12 -14.51 3.10
CA LYS A 80 4.56 -15.02 4.37
C LYS A 80 5.40 -14.71 5.62
N THR A 81 6.65 -14.29 5.43
CA THR A 81 7.56 -13.84 6.49
C THR A 81 7.26 -12.43 7.00
N VAL A 82 6.55 -11.61 6.21
CA VAL A 82 6.16 -10.24 6.58
C VAL A 82 4.78 -10.26 7.23
N THR A 83 4.70 -9.66 8.42
CA THR A 83 3.46 -9.59 9.20
C THR A 83 3.15 -8.17 9.62
N ASN A 84 1.91 -7.93 10.04
CA ASN A 84 1.42 -6.61 10.48
C ASN A 84 2.19 -5.97 11.65
N PHE A 85 3.09 -6.68 12.34
CA PHE A 85 4.00 -6.07 13.31
C PHE A 85 5.21 -5.36 12.65
N GLY A 86 5.63 -5.85 11.49
CA GLY A 86 6.81 -5.37 10.77
C GLY A 86 6.51 -4.37 9.65
N PHE A 87 5.24 -4.05 9.39
CA PHE A 87 4.83 -3.25 8.23
C PHE A 87 5.46 -1.84 8.20
N ARG A 88 5.80 -1.27 9.36
CA ARG A 88 6.45 0.06 9.46
C ARG A 88 7.83 0.10 8.81
N GLY A 89 8.51 -1.05 8.73
CA GLY A 89 9.78 -1.19 8.03
C GLY A 89 9.63 -1.40 6.52
N CYS A 90 8.39 -1.48 6.02
CA CYS A 90 8.08 -1.72 4.62
C CYS A 90 7.73 -0.45 3.87
N ARG A 91 8.15 -0.38 2.61
CA ARG A 91 7.82 0.69 1.67
C ARG A 91 7.49 0.13 0.30
N VAL A 92 6.57 0.78 -0.41
CA VAL A 92 6.22 0.42 -1.79
C VAL A 92 6.81 1.43 -2.76
N TYR A 93 7.53 0.94 -3.75
CA TYR A 93 8.19 1.70 -4.79
C TYR A 93 7.50 1.45 -6.13
N LEU A 94 7.37 2.52 -6.90
CA LEU A 94 6.99 2.45 -8.29
C LEU A 94 8.25 2.22 -9.12
N VAL A 95 8.33 1.09 -9.83
CA VAL A 95 9.58 0.65 -10.48
C VAL A 95 9.62 1.04 -11.94
N LYS A 96 8.68 0.52 -12.73
CA LYS A 96 8.65 0.73 -14.19
C LYS A 96 7.24 0.59 -14.73
N SER A 97 7.00 1.24 -15.84
CA SER A 97 5.77 1.13 -16.61
C SER A 97 5.97 0.16 -17.78
N LYS A 98 4.91 -0.51 -18.21
CA LYS A 98 4.89 -1.23 -19.48
C LYS A 98 4.83 -0.25 -20.67
N ASP A 99 4.26 0.94 -20.47
CA ASP A 99 4.16 1.97 -21.49
C ASP A 99 5.39 2.89 -21.48
N TYR A 100 6.15 2.87 -22.58
CA TYR A 100 7.34 3.72 -22.76
C TYR A 100 6.99 5.21 -22.79
N LYS A 101 5.78 5.56 -23.23
CA LYS A 101 5.26 6.94 -23.24
C LYS A 101 4.94 7.44 -21.84
N CYS A 102 5.02 6.59 -20.81
CA CYS A 102 4.80 7.00 -19.43
C CYS A 102 5.66 6.19 -18.46
N SER A 103 6.97 6.42 -18.52
CA SER A 103 7.98 5.60 -17.85
C SER A 103 8.75 6.33 -16.74
N LYS A 104 8.72 7.67 -16.69
CA LYS A 104 9.47 8.44 -15.68
C LYS A 104 8.73 8.45 -14.35
N VAL A 105 9.27 7.80 -13.31
CA VAL A 105 8.65 7.75 -11.99
C VAL A 105 8.40 9.17 -11.46
N SER A 106 7.20 9.42 -10.94
CA SER A 106 6.84 10.69 -10.32
C SER A 106 7.07 10.66 -8.82
N LYS A 107 7.36 11.82 -8.23
CA LYS A 107 7.49 12.00 -6.77
C LYS A 107 6.14 11.96 -6.05
N LEU A 108 5.04 11.92 -6.81
CA LEU A 108 3.69 11.94 -6.29
C LEU A 108 3.44 10.76 -5.33
N PHE A 109 2.96 11.08 -4.12
CA PHE A 109 2.70 10.12 -3.03
C PHE A 109 3.89 9.20 -2.69
N GLY A 110 5.13 9.62 -2.95
CA GLY A 110 6.33 8.88 -2.58
C GLY A 110 6.61 7.65 -3.46
N GLY A 111 6.14 7.63 -4.70
CA GLY A 111 6.41 6.53 -5.63
C GLY A 111 7.91 6.30 -5.91
N ASP A 112 8.73 7.35 -5.85
CA ASP A 112 10.18 7.33 -6.09
C ASP A 112 10.99 6.93 -4.84
N VAL A 113 10.69 7.52 -3.68
CA VAL A 113 11.42 7.32 -2.41
C VAL A 113 10.86 6.18 -1.55
N GLY A 114 9.74 5.59 -1.98
CA GLY A 114 9.04 4.52 -1.31
C GLY A 114 7.95 5.04 -0.37
N ALA A 115 6.71 4.66 -0.66
CA ALA A 115 5.55 5.07 0.10
C ALA A 115 5.31 4.18 1.32
N GLU A 116 4.88 4.80 2.41
CA GLU A 116 4.54 4.12 3.65
C GLU A 116 3.19 3.39 3.55
N LEU A 117 3.13 2.19 4.12
CA LEU A 117 1.91 1.40 4.19
C LEU A 117 0.96 2.00 5.23
N LYS A 118 -0.26 2.35 4.81
CA LYS A 118 -1.32 2.86 5.70
C LYS A 118 -2.34 1.76 5.96
N PRO A 119 -2.54 1.30 7.21
CA PRO A 119 -3.55 0.28 7.52
C PRO A 119 -4.95 0.74 7.09
N GLU A 120 -5.73 -0.13 6.47
CA GLU A 120 -7.14 0.12 6.20
C GLU A 120 -7.93 0.00 7.51
N LYS A 121 -8.51 1.12 7.96
CA LYS A 121 -9.22 1.21 9.25
C LYS A 121 -10.73 1.00 9.11
N LYS A 122 -11.27 0.98 7.89
CA LYS A 122 -12.71 0.79 7.68
C LYS A 122 -13.13 -0.60 8.16
N LEU A 123 -14.11 -0.63 9.06
CA LEU A 123 -14.69 -1.86 9.59
C LEU A 123 -15.21 -2.73 8.43
N GLY A 124 -14.83 -4.01 8.43
CA GLY A 124 -15.18 -4.97 7.36
C GLY A 124 -14.37 -4.85 6.07
N LYS A 125 -13.45 -3.88 5.94
CA LYS A 125 -12.55 -3.73 4.77
C LYS A 125 -11.07 -3.83 5.12
N SER A 126 -10.75 -4.04 6.39
CA SER A 126 -9.37 -4.10 6.91
C SER A 126 -8.64 -5.40 6.57
N THR A 127 -9.33 -6.40 6.02
CA THR A 127 -8.74 -7.70 5.66
C THR A 127 -9.19 -8.17 4.28
N VAL A 128 -8.38 -9.01 3.66
CA VAL A 128 -8.68 -9.71 2.40
C VAL A 128 -8.28 -11.17 2.56
N VAL A 129 -9.10 -12.08 2.04
CA VAL A 129 -8.81 -13.52 2.03
C VAL A 129 -8.32 -13.89 0.64
N VAL A 130 -7.09 -14.42 0.54
CA VAL A 130 -6.53 -14.93 -0.71
C VAL A 130 -5.98 -16.33 -0.43
N ASN A 131 -6.40 -17.32 -1.23
CA ASN A 131 -5.97 -18.71 -1.11
C ASN A 131 -6.12 -19.27 0.33
N LYS A 132 -7.28 -19.00 0.96
CA LYS A 132 -7.60 -19.38 2.35
C LYS A 132 -6.72 -18.74 3.44
N LEU A 133 -5.88 -17.76 3.08
CA LEU A 133 -5.06 -17.00 4.02
C LEU A 133 -5.65 -15.60 4.23
N VAL A 134 -5.64 -15.14 5.48
CA VAL A 134 -6.12 -13.81 5.86
C VAL A 134 -4.96 -12.82 5.84
N TYR A 135 -5.12 -11.76 5.04
CA TYR A 135 -4.19 -10.65 4.95
C TYR A 135 -4.83 -9.40 5.55
N GLY A 136 -4.07 -8.67 6.37
CA GLY A 136 -4.40 -7.30 6.72
C GLY A 136 -4.16 -6.40 5.51
N LEU A 137 -5.12 -5.54 5.21
CA LEU A 137 -5.09 -4.67 4.04
C LEU A 137 -4.45 -3.32 4.37
N PHE A 138 -3.51 -2.91 3.54
CA PHE A 138 -2.81 -1.63 3.63
C PHE A 138 -2.96 -0.88 2.31
N ASN A 139 -3.17 0.43 2.41
CA ASN A 139 -3.26 1.35 1.29
C ASN A 139 -1.93 2.07 1.08
N VAL A 140 -1.60 2.30 -0.18
CA VAL A 140 -0.50 3.16 -0.62
C VAL A 140 -0.91 3.95 -1.87
N GLY A 141 -0.15 4.99 -2.20
CA GLY A 141 -0.41 5.80 -3.38
C GLY A 141 -1.72 6.59 -3.27
N PRO A 142 -2.33 7.02 -4.38
CA PRO A 142 -2.07 6.60 -5.78
C PRO A 142 -0.68 6.99 -6.30
N PHE A 143 -0.04 6.16 -7.13
CA PHE A 143 1.24 6.51 -7.74
C PHE A 143 1.07 7.02 -9.16
N ALA A 144 2.12 7.65 -9.69
CA ALA A 144 2.11 8.06 -11.07
C ALA A 144 3.47 8.03 -11.76
N PHE A 145 3.42 7.86 -13.08
CA PHE A 145 4.51 8.19 -13.98
C PHE A 145 4.23 9.54 -14.65
N ASN A 146 5.32 10.23 -15.02
CA ASN A 146 5.29 11.40 -15.86
C ASN A 146 5.53 10.97 -17.31
N PRO A 147 4.69 11.41 -18.26
CA PRO A 147 4.97 11.26 -19.69
C PRO A 147 6.10 12.20 -20.15
N PRO A 148 6.74 11.92 -21.30
CA PRO A 148 7.60 12.88 -21.96
C PRO A 148 6.71 13.99 -22.53
N CYS A 149 6.75 15.16 -21.92
CA CYS A 149 5.98 16.31 -22.38
C CYS A 149 6.82 17.17 -23.32
N PRO A 150 6.21 17.67 -24.42
CA PRO A 150 6.85 18.71 -25.20
C PRO A 150 7.16 19.91 -24.29
N LYS A 151 8.34 20.50 -24.49
CA LYS A 151 8.77 21.71 -23.79
C LYS A 151 8.01 22.93 -24.32
#